data_AF-A0A6A4GQM3-F1
#
_entry.id   AF-A0A6A4GQM3-F1
#
_cell.length_a   1.000
_cell.length_b   1.000
_cell.length_c   1.000
_cell.angle_alpha   90.00
_cell.angle_beta   90.00
_cell.angle_gamma   90.00
#
_symmetry.space_group_name_H-M   'P 1'
#
loop_
_entity.id
_entity.type
_entity.pdbx_description
1 polymer ?
#
loop_
_entity_poly.entity_id
_entity_poly.type
_entity_poly.pdbx_seq_one_letter_code
_entity_poly.pdbx_strand_id
1 'polypeptide(L)'
;IEELFDLDVDDNIWLDIGLGYDDDNDEGDGSAPPLWLSNDDVRAGIRAMLDRDRCLGERKRLLDERSAMQEWFNKEWKVVTMAMQDSRFFF
;
A
#
# COMPACT_ATOMS: atom_id res chain seq x y z
N ILE A 1 9.23 -10.90 34.85
CA ILE A 1 8.37 -9.89 34.18
C ILE A 1 9.06 -9.38 32.90
N GLU A 2 10.39 -9.42 32.79
CA GLU A 2 11.11 -8.92 31.60
C GLU A 2 10.99 -9.78 30.33
N GLU A 3 10.69 -11.08 30.39
CA GLU A 3 10.57 -11.94 29.19
C GLU A 3 9.16 -11.97 28.56
N LEU A 4 8.14 -11.36 29.18
CA LEU A 4 6.75 -11.47 28.69
C LEU A 4 6.51 -10.65 27.41
N PHE A 5 7.44 -9.77 27.03
CA PHE A 5 7.29 -8.85 25.91
C PHE A 5 8.51 -8.83 24.96
N ASP A 6 9.42 -9.79 25.08
CA ASP A 6 10.61 -9.91 24.21
C ASP A 6 10.30 -10.75 22.96
N LEU A 7 9.20 -10.40 22.31
CA LEU A 7 8.61 -11.14 21.21
C LEU A 7 8.98 -10.46 19.89
N ASP A 8 9.84 -11.08 19.10
CA ASP A 8 10.29 -10.54 17.81
C ASP A 8 9.39 -11.02 16.65
N VAL A 9 9.41 -10.28 15.53
CA VAL A 9 8.67 -10.64 14.30
C VAL A 9 9.22 -11.91 13.66
N ASP A 10 10.51 -12.21 13.92
CA ASP A 10 11.18 -13.43 13.46
C ASP A 10 10.92 -14.64 14.38
N ASP A 11 10.22 -14.47 15.50
CA ASP A 11 9.86 -15.59 16.36
C ASP A 11 8.85 -16.51 15.66
N ASN A 12 9.10 -17.82 15.72
CA ASN A 12 8.30 -18.86 15.05
C ASN A 12 6.84 -18.97 15.53
N ILE A 13 6.43 -18.15 16.49
CA ILE A 13 5.03 -17.98 16.93
C ILE A 13 4.13 -17.37 15.85
N TRP A 14 4.70 -16.66 14.86
CA TRP A 14 3.95 -16.06 13.75
C TRP A 14 3.68 -17.04 12.60
N LEU A 15 4.19 -18.27 12.72
CA LEU A 15 4.05 -19.32 11.72
C LEU A 15 3.59 -20.63 12.38
N ASP A 16 2.32 -20.67 12.74
CA ASP A 16 1.51 -21.86 12.47
C ASP A 16 0.05 -21.44 12.34
N ILE A 17 -0.73 -22.19 11.59
CA ILE A 17 -2.16 -21.95 11.39
C ILE A 17 -2.85 -22.26 12.73
N GLY A 18 -2.78 -21.30 13.66
CA GLY A 18 -3.23 -21.39 15.04
C GLY A 18 -4.73 -21.25 15.17
N LEU A 19 -5.46 -22.16 14.54
CA LEU A 19 -6.89 -22.35 14.75
C LEU A 19 -7.06 -23.87 14.75
N GLY A 20 -7.56 -24.44 15.84
CA GLY A 20 -7.64 -25.87 16.13
C GLY A 20 -8.50 -26.68 15.16
N TYR A 21 -8.25 -26.57 13.85
CA TYR A 21 -8.92 -27.26 12.78
C TYR A 21 -8.41 -28.69 12.59
N ASP A 22 -7.28 -29.03 13.22
CA ASP A 22 -6.61 -30.33 13.11
C ASP A 22 -6.77 -31.21 14.37
N ASP A 23 -7.44 -30.77 15.43
CA ASP A 23 -7.74 -31.61 16.61
C ASP A 23 -9.22 -32.03 16.64
N ASP A 24 -9.47 -33.31 16.38
CA ASP A 24 -10.79 -33.95 16.45
C ASP A 24 -11.45 -33.91 17.86
N ASN A 25 -10.78 -33.30 18.86
CA ASN A 25 -11.24 -33.23 20.26
C ASN A 25 -11.55 -31.82 20.79
N ASP A 26 -11.50 -30.76 19.99
CA ASP A 26 -11.80 -29.41 20.49
C ASP A 26 -13.31 -29.09 20.39
N GLU A 27 -13.91 -28.65 21.50
CA GLU A 27 -15.31 -28.17 21.59
C GLU A 27 -15.50 -26.78 20.94
N GLY A 28 -14.64 -26.40 19.99
CA GLY A 28 -14.80 -25.27 19.09
C GLY A 28 -15.47 -25.75 17.80
N ASP A 29 -16.41 -24.96 17.26
CA ASP A 29 -17.11 -25.26 16.00
C ASP A 29 -16.15 -25.82 14.95
N GLY A 30 -16.17 -27.14 14.71
CA GLY A 30 -15.27 -27.92 13.85
C GLY A 30 -15.43 -27.62 12.35
N SER A 31 -15.66 -26.35 12.04
CA SER A 31 -15.78 -25.78 10.72
C SER A 31 -14.38 -25.57 10.14
N ALA A 32 -14.17 -25.97 8.89
CA ALA A 32 -12.89 -25.78 8.20
C ALA A 32 -12.45 -24.29 8.19
N PRO A 33 -11.13 -24.01 8.14
CA PRO A 33 -10.62 -22.65 8.05
C PRO A 33 -11.21 -21.90 6.87
N PRO A 34 -11.46 -20.59 6.99
CA PRO A 34 -11.92 -19.79 5.87
C PRO A 34 -10.90 -19.85 4.73
N LEU A 35 -11.39 -19.87 3.48
CA LEU A 35 -10.52 -20.11 2.32
C LEU A 35 -9.42 -19.07 2.13
N TRP A 36 -9.63 -17.82 2.56
CA TRP A 36 -8.57 -16.80 2.53
C TRP A 36 -7.40 -17.12 3.46
N LEU A 37 -7.57 -18.06 4.40
CA LEU A 37 -6.53 -18.56 5.27
C LEU A 37 -5.94 -19.88 4.72
N SER A 38 -6.81 -20.84 4.39
CA SER A 38 -6.40 -22.22 4.06
C SER A 38 -6.13 -22.52 2.58
N ASN A 39 -6.57 -21.67 1.65
CA ASN A 39 -6.43 -21.92 0.22
C ASN A 39 -5.44 -20.94 -0.43
N ASP A 40 -4.34 -21.49 -0.94
CA ASP A 40 -3.25 -20.74 -1.56
C ASP A 40 -3.69 -19.97 -2.81
N ASP A 41 -4.55 -20.56 -3.65
CA ASP A 41 -5.08 -19.91 -4.86
C ASP A 41 -5.99 -18.73 -4.49
N VAL A 42 -6.77 -18.87 -3.42
CA VAL A 42 -7.61 -17.77 -2.91
C VAL A 42 -6.73 -16.64 -2.38
N ARG A 43 -5.67 -16.94 -1.63
CA ARG A 43 -4.71 -15.90 -1.17
C ARG A 43 -3.99 -15.23 -2.32
N ALA A 44 -3.56 -16.01 -3.32
CA ALA A 44 -2.92 -15.48 -4.52
C ALA A 44 -3.87 -14.56 -5.30
N GLY A 45 -5.13 -14.96 -5.46
CA GLY A 45 -6.17 -14.14 -6.10
C GLY A 45 -6.43 -12.83 -5.37
N ILE A 46 -6.55 -12.86 -4.03
CA ILE A 46 -6.72 -11.65 -3.21
C ILE A 46 -5.54 -10.70 -3.39
N ARG A 47 -4.30 -11.19 -3.28
CA ARG A 47 -3.09 -10.37 -3.48
C ARG A 47 -3.05 -9.75 -4.88
N ALA A 48 -3.36 -10.53 -5.92
CA ALA A 48 -3.38 -10.03 -7.29
C ALA A 48 -4.42 -8.92 -7.49
N MET A 49 -5.61 -9.04 -6.88
CA MET A 49 -6.63 -7.97 -6.92
C MET A 49 -6.15 -6.71 -6.19
N LEU A 50 -5.58 -6.85 -4.99
CA LEU A 50 -5.06 -5.72 -4.21
C LEU A 50 -3.91 -5.00 -4.93
N ASP A 51 -2.99 -5.76 -5.54
CA ASP A 51 -1.87 -5.20 -6.30
C ASP A 51 -2.35 -4.46 -7.54
N ARG A 52 -3.36 -4.99 -8.23
CA ARG A 52 -4.00 -4.31 -9.36
C ARG A 52 -4.59 -2.97 -8.93
N ASP A 53 -5.37 -2.96 -7.85
CA ASP A 53 -6.04 -1.75 -7.39
C ASP A 53 -5.05 -0.72 -6.87
N ARG A 54 -3.98 -1.16 -6.19
CA ARG A 54 -2.85 -0.31 -5.82
C ARG A 54 -2.19 0.32 -7.04
N CYS A 55 -1.90 -0.45 -8.08
CA CYS A 55 -1.32 0.06 -9.33
C CYS A 55 -2.22 1.11 -9.99
N LEU A 56 -3.54 0.90 -9.97
CA LEU A 56 -4.50 1.87 -10.52
C LEU A 56 -4.52 3.18 -9.72
N GLY A 57 -4.52 3.08 -8.39
CA GLY A 57 -4.45 4.23 -7.49
C GLY A 57 -3.16 5.02 -7.69
N GLU A 58 -2.02 4.33 -7.73
CA GLU A 58 -0.72 4.97 -7.90
C GLU A 58 -0.60 5.65 -9.27
N ARG A 59 -1.06 5.01 -10.34
CA ARG A 59 -1.09 5.63 -11.66
C ARG A 59 -1.91 6.93 -11.67
N LYS A 60 -3.06 6.95 -11.00
CA LYS A 60 -3.88 8.16 -10.87
C LYS A 60 -3.09 9.26 -10.14
N ARG A 61 -2.51 8.92 -8.98
CA ARG A 61 -1.69 9.86 -8.18
C ARG A 61 -0.55 10.46 -8.99
N LEU A 62 0.18 9.64 -9.75
CA LEU A 62 1.28 10.08 -10.61
C LEU A 62 0.81 11.02 -11.73
N LEU A 63 -0.36 10.78 -12.32
CA LEU A 63 -0.93 11.67 -13.34
C LEU A 63 -1.31 13.03 -12.75
N ASP A 64 -1.90 13.03 -11.55
CA ASP A 64 -2.28 14.24 -10.85
C ASP A 64 -1.04 15.06 -10.46
N GLU A 65 -0.02 14.39 -9.91
CA GLU A 65 1.26 15.01 -9.54
C GLU A 65 2.00 15.59 -10.75
N ARG A 66 2.06 14.83 -11.86
CA ARG A 66 2.65 15.31 -13.12
C ARG A 66 1.93 16.56 -13.64
N SER A 67 0.60 16.57 -13.59
CA SER A 67 -0.19 17.70 -14.07
C SER A 67 0.01 18.93 -13.20
N ALA A 68 0.00 18.76 -11.87
CA ALA A 68 0.27 19.84 -10.92
C ALA A 68 1.66 20.46 -11.13
N MET A 69 2.69 19.63 -11.34
CA MET A 69 4.06 20.11 -11.57
C MET A 69 4.18 20.90 -12.88
N GLN A 70 3.55 20.41 -13.95
CA GLN A 70 3.53 21.10 -15.24
C GLN A 70 2.79 22.45 -15.16
N GLU A 71 1.65 22.48 -14.48
CA GLU A 71 0.91 23.72 -14.27
C GLU A 71 1.69 24.74 -13.44
N TRP A 72 2.30 24.29 -12.35
CA TRP A 72 3.12 25.14 -11.50
C TRP A 72 4.30 25.72 -12.28
N PHE A 73 5.07 24.88 -12.98
CA PHE A 73 6.20 25.33 -13.79
C PHE A 73 5.78 26.36 -14.86
N ASN A 74 4.66 26.12 -15.55
CA ASN A 74 4.16 27.06 -16.54
C ASN A 74 3.77 28.42 -15.93
N LYS A 75 3.24 28.44 -14.71
CA LYS A 75 2.91 29.69 -14.00
C LYS A 75 4.19 30.45 -13.65
N GLU A 76 5.15 29.78 -13.03
CA GLU A 76 6.44 30.39 -12.66
C GLU A 76 7.21 30.89 -13.88
N TRP A 77 7.24 30.11 -14.96
CA TRP A 77 7.91 30.49 -16.20
C TRP A 77 7.33 31.77 -16.80
N LYS A 78 5.99 31.93 -16.77
CA LYS A 78 5.32 33.16 -17.24
C LYS A 78 5.73 34.36 -16.40
N VAL A 79 5.76 34.22 -15.07
CA VAL A 79 6.17 35.29 -14.15
C VAL A 79 7.60 35.75 -14.44
N VAL A 80 8.54 34.80 -14.55
CA VAL A 80 9.94 35.11 -14.87
C VAL A 80 10.06 35.80 -16.23
N THR A 81 9.35 35.28 -17.24
CA THR A 81 9.40 35.85 -18.60
C THR A 81 8.86 37.28 -18.62
N MET A 82 7.76 37.55 -17.91
CA MET A 82 7.20 38.90 -17.77
C MET A 82 8.19 39.84 -17.09
N ALA A 83 8.78 39.43 -15.96
CA ALA A 83 9.79 40.24 -15.26
C ALA A 83 11.01 40.56 -16.14
N MET A 84 11.46 39.61 -16.96
CA MET A 84 12.55 39.83 -17.92
C MET A 84 12.17 40.79 -19.04
N GLN A 85 10.92 40.78 -19.50
CA GLN A 85 10.42 41.71 -20.50
C GLN A 85 10.29 43.12 -19.93
N ASP A 86 9.68 43.28 -18.76
CA ASP A 86 9.56 44.56 -18.07
C ASP A 86 10.94 45.18 -17.83
N SER A 87 11.90 44.40 -17.34
CA SER A 87 13.28 44.85 -17.12
C SER A 87 13.98 45.35 -18.41
N ARG A 88 13.58 44.87 -19.58
CA ARG A 88 14.08 45.35 -20.89
C ARG A 88 13.37 46.60 -21.39
N PHE A 89 12.16 46.89 -20.92
CA PHE A 89 11.44 48.13 -21.28
C PHE A 89 11.90 49.34 -20.47
N PHE A 90 12.56 49.13 -19.32
CA PHE A 90 13.09 50.20 -18.45
C PHE A 90 14.53 50.63 -18.76
N PHE A 91 15.18 50.07 -19.79
CA PHE A 91 16.53 50.42 -20.26
C PHE A 91 16.49 50.77 -21.75
#